data_AF-D7GTN0-F1
#
_entry.id   AF-D7GTN0-F1
#
_cell.length_a   1.000
_cell.length_b   1.000
_cell.length_c   1.000
_cell.angle_alpha   90.00
_cell.angle_beta   90.00
_cell.angle_gamma   90.00
#
_symmetry.space_group_name_H-M   'P 1'
#
loop_
_entity.id
_entity.type
_entity.pdbx_description
1 polymer ?
#
loop_
_entity_poly.entity_id
_entity_poly.type
_entity_poly.pdbx_seq_one_letter_code
_entity_poly.pdbx_strand_id
1 'polypeptide(L)' 'MNITYTQNGDYLIPNIVIRKTKPLGHYGRLRKAYLEMHRPILFNELVLSDKLFEHCAEIDEAA' A
#
# COMPACT_ATOMS: atom_id res chain seq x y z
N MET A 1 -16.30 -6.29 -7.93
CA MET A 1 -15.75 -6.80 -6.66
C MET A 1 -16.88 -7.46 -5.89
N ASN A 2 -16.85 -8.79 -5.70
CA ASN A 2 -17.80 -9.48 -4.82
C ASN A 2 -17.22 -9.51 -3.42
N ILE A 3 -17.86 -8.79 -2.49
CA ILE A 3 -17.52 -8.84 -1.07
C ILE A 3 -18.31 -9.99 -0.45
N THR A 4 -17.61 -10.93 0.18
CA THR A 4 -18.24 -12.03 0.92
C THR A 4 -18.42 -11.63 2.38
N TYR A 5 -19.38 -12.24 3.07
CA TYR A 5 -19.70 -11.90 4.46
C TYR A 5 -19.63 -13.14 5.33
N THR A 6 -19.19 -12.95 6.57
CA THR A 6 -19.23 -13.96 7.64
C THR A 6 -20.28 -13.54 8.66
N GLN A 7 -21.23 -14.44 8.96
CA GLN A 7 -22.25 -14.19 9.97
C GLN A 7 -21.66 -14.32 11.37
N ASN A 8 -21.86 -13.30 12.21
CA ASN A 8 -21.49 -13.30 13.61
C ASN A 8 -22.68 -12.83 14.45
N GLY A 9 -23.40 -13.80 15.05
CA GLY A 9 -24.70 -13.56 15.67
C GLY A 9 -25.71 -13.05 14.64
N ASP A 10 -26.30 -11.90 14.94
CA ASP A 10 -27.31 -11.25 14.09
C ASP A 10 -26.70 -10.34 13.00
N TYR A 11 -25.37 -10.25 12.92
CA TYR A 11 -24.66 -9.35 12.01
C TYR A 11 -23.92 -10.08 10.90
N LEU A 12 -23.89 -9.49 9.71
CA LEU A 12 -23.04 -9.91 8.59
C LEU A 12 -21.79 -9.02 8.54
N ILE A 13 -20.64 -9.61 8.87
CA ILE A 13 -19.34 -8.93 8.86
C ILE A 13 -18.70 -9.14 7.48
N PRO A 14 -18.37 -8.07 6.74
CA PRO A 14 -17.69 -8.20 5.45
C PRO A 14 -16.29 -8.78 5.63
N ASN A 15 -15.93 -9.72 4.76
CA ASN A 15 -14.61 -10.35 4.71
C ASN A 15 -13.61 -9.43 4.01
N ILE A 16 -13.17 -8.40 4.73
CA ILE A 16 -12.17 -7.45 4.24
C ILE A 16 -10.78 -8.04 4.48
N VAL A 17 -10.06 -8.33 3.39
CA VAL A 17 -8.67 -8.79 3.47
C VAL A 17 -7.75 -7.60 3.26
N ILE A 18 -6.96 -7.27 4.28
CA ILE A 18 -5.88 -6.28 4.15
C ILE A 18 -4.73 -6.96 3.42
N ARG A 19 -4.32 -6.40 2.28
CA ARG A 19 -3.09 -6.84 1.59
C ARG A 19 -1.91 -6.51 2.49
N LYS A 20 -1.22 -7.54 2.99
CA LYS A 20 0.01 -7.34 3.77
C LYS A 20 1.10 -6.86 2.81
N THR A 21 1.43 -5.57 2.88
CA THR A 21 2.61 -5.02 2.22
C THR A 21 3.86 -5.42 3.00
N LYS A 22 4.94 -5.77 2.30
CA LYS A 22 6.25 -5.97 2.94
C LYS A 22 6.67 -4.68 3.67
N PRO A 23 7.32 -4.77 4.85
CA PRO A 23 7.88 -3.60 5.50
C PRO A 23 8.99 -2.99 4.62
N LEU A 24 8.99 -1.66 4.47
CA LEU A 24 10.04 -0.94 3.74
C LEU A 24 11.32 -0.85 4.58
N GLY A 25 12.47 -1.19 3.99
CA GLY A 25 13.79 -0.97 4.56
C GLY A 25 14.26 0.49 4.48
N HIS A 26 15.57 0.70 4.57
CA HIS A 26 16.14 2.06 4.67
C HIS A 26 15.91 2.87 3.39
N TYR A 27 16.26 2.27 2.23
CA TYR A 27 16.18 2.96 0.95
C TYR A 27 14.73 3.12 0.47
N GLY A 28 13.86 2.16 0.77
CA GLY A 28 12.43 2.27 0.52
C GLY A 28 11.79 3.44 1.27
N ARG A 29 12.16 3.67 2.54
CA ARG A 29 11.68 4.84 3.31
C ARG A 29 12.21 6.16 2.76
N LEU A 30 13.49 6.22 2.37
CA LEU A 30 14.06 7.41 1.74
C LEU A 30 13.37 7.72 0.40
N ARG A 31 13.09 6.69 -0.41
CA ARG A 31 12.37 6.85 -1.68
C ARG A 31 10.98 7.43 -1.47
N LYS A 32 10.25 6.94 -0.46
CA LYS A 32 8.93 7.47 -0.10
C LYS A 32 9.02 8.96 0.26
N ALA A 33 9.92 9.34 1.17
CA ALA A 33 10.10 10.72 1.59
C ALA A 33 10.48 11.64 0.40
N TYR A 34 11.35 11.16 -0.49
CA TYR A 34 11.71 11.90 -1.70
C TYR A 34 10.50 12.14 -2.62
N LEU A 35 9.64 11.14 -2.81
CA LEU A 35 8.43 11.28 -3.63
C LEU A 35 7.47 12.30 -3.02
N GLU A 36 7.26 12.27 -1.71
CA GLU A 36 6.41 13.23 -1.00
C GLU A 36 6.93 14.67 -1.13
N MET A 37 8.24 14.89 -0.93
CA MET A 37 8.82 16.22 -0.89
C MET A 37 9.11 16.82 -2.27
N HIS A 38 9.52 15.98 -3.24
CA HIS A 38 10.06 16.46 -4.51
C HIS A 38 9.24 16.06 -5.73
N ARG A 39 8.34 15.07 -5.62
CA ARG A 39 7.51 14.60 -6.75
C ARG A 39 6.06 14.34 -6.32
N PRO A 40 5.34 15.37 -5.84
CA PRO A 40 3.98 15.20 -5.28
C PRO A 40 2.97 14.64 -6.29
N ILE A 41 3.11 14.94 -7.59
CA ILE A 41 2.23 14.41 -8.63
C ILE A 41 2.39 12.89 -8.74
N LEU A 42 3.63 12.41 -8.90
CA LEU A 42 3.93 10.98 -8.98
C LEU A 42 3.57 10.26 -7.67
N PHE A 43 3.82 10.91 -6.53
CA PHE A 43 3.40 10.38 -5.23
C PHE A 43 1.88 10.16 -5.19
N ASN A 44 1.10 11.17 -5.56
CA ASN A 44 -0.36 11.07 -5.58
C ASN A 44 -0.86 10.00 -6.56
N GLU A 45 -0.27 9.91 -7.75
CA GLU A 45 -0.60 8.85 -8.72
C GLU A 45 -0.34 7.45 -8.15
N LEU A 46 0.81 7.25 -7.48
CA LEU A 46 1.17 5.97 -6.86
C LEU A 46 0.29 5.64 -5.65
N VAL A 47 -0.12 6.64 -4.87
CA VAL A 47 -1.07 6.46 -3.75
C VAL A 47 -2.45 6.07 -4.27
N LEU A 48 -2.96 6.78 -5.27
CA LEU A 48 -4.30 6.53 -5.83
C LEU A 48 -4.39 5.17 -6.55
N SER A 49 -3.26 4.68 -7.07
CA SER A 49 -3.17 3.36 -7.72
C SER A 49 -2.82 2.21 -6.77
N ASP A 50 -2.64 2.47 -5.47
CA ASP A 50 -2.20 1.51 -4.45
C ASP A 50 -0.83 0.85 -4.75
N LYS A 51 0.03 1.54 -5.52
CA LYS A 51 1.35 1.04 -5.96
C LYS A 51 2.54 1.68 -5.26
N LEU A 52 2.30 2.64 -4.37
CA LEU A 52 3.37 3.37 -3.68
C LEU A 52 4.33 2.44 -2.93
N PHE A 53 3.79 1.48 -2.18
CA PHE A 53 4.59 0.57 -1.37
C PHE A 53 5.35 -0.45 -2.22
N GLU A 54 4.74 -0.97 -3.29
CA GLU A 54 5.42 -1.86 -4.25
C GLU A 54 6.62 -1.15 -4.89
N HIS A 55 6.40 0.06 -5.41
CA HIS A 55 7.47 0.86 -6.02
C HIS A 55 8.61 1.19 -5.04
N CYS A 56 8.28 1.51 -3.78
CA CYS A 56 9.32 1.77 -2.78
C CYS A 56 10.07 0.49 -2.38
N ALA A 57 9.40 -0.66 -2.37
CA ALA A 57 10.03 -1.95 -2.07
C ALA A 57 10.95 -2.41 -3.20
N GLU A 58 10.58 -2.20 -4.46
CA GLU A 58 11.45 -2.49 -5.62
C GLU A 58 12.77 -1.72 -5.55
N ILE A 59 12.71 -0.44 -5.17
CA ILE A 59 13.91 0.39 -4.99
C ILE A 59 14.76 -0.06 -3.79
N ASP A 60 14.11 -0.54 -2.73
CA ASP A 60 14.80 -1.08 -1.55
C ASP A 60 15.51 -2.40 -1.86
N GLU A 61 14.92 -3.26 -2.70
CA GLU A 61 15.52 -4.52 -3.15
C GLU A 61 16.63 -4.32 -4.21
N ALA A 62 16.58 -3.22 -4.98
CA ALA A 62 17.58 -2.91 -6.01
C ALA A 62 18.82 -2.14 -5.51
N ALA A 63 18.83 -1.72 -4.24
CA ALA A 63 19.92 -0.95 -3.62
C ALA A 63 21.00 -1.86 -3.01
#